data_AF-A0A1L9WWC6-F1
#
_entry.id   AF-A0A1L9WWC6-F1
#
_cell.length_a   1.000
_cell.length_b   1.000
_cell.length_c   1.000
_cell.angle_alpha   90.00
_cell.angle_beta   90.00
_cell.angle_gamma   90.00
#
_symmetry.space_group_name_H-M   'P 1'
#
loop_
_entity.id
_entity.type
_entity.pdbx_description
1 polymer ?
#
loop_
_entity_poly.entity_id
_entity_poly.type
_entity_poly.pdbx_seq_one_letter_code
_entity_poly.pdbx_strand_id
1 'polypeptide(L)' 'MRHCLGYLRQSLMCAADTTLEPVDARLGGVIGWGNKRACCGYAALLKWAEERRGHDLKAFSDHGLGSQR' A
#
# COMPACT_ATOMS: atom_id res chain seq x y z
N MET A 1 -1.79 -30.85 8.00
CA MET A 1 -2.08 -29.79 7.02
C MET A 1 -2.46 -28.46 7.69
N ARG A 2 -1.63 -27.88 8.59
CA ARG A 2 -1.87 -26.55 9.20
C ARG A 2 -0.74 -25.54 8.93
N HIS A 3 0.39 -26.05 8.45
CA HIS A 3 1.60 -25.30 8.13
C HIS A 3 1.54 -24.67 6.73
N CYS A 4 0.90 -25.32 5.75
CA CYS A 4 0.78 -24.79 4.38
C CYS A 4 -0.04 -23.49 4.33
N LEU A 5 -1.20 -23.47 5.00
CA LEU A 5 -2.03 -22.27 5.11
C LEU A 5 -1.36 -21.17 5.94
N GLY A 6 -0.57 -21.56 6.96
CA GLY A 6 0.27 -20.62 7.71
C GLY A 6 1.33 -19.96 6.81
N TYR A 7 1.95 -20.75 5.92
CA TYR A 7 2.98 -20.26 5.00
C TYR A 7 2.42 -19.34 3.90
N LEU A 8 1.23 -19.65 3.38
CA LEU A 8 0.50 -18.78 2.44
C LEU A 8 0.09 -17.46 3.10
N ARG A 9 -0.45 -17.53 4.33
CA ARG A 9 -0.77 -16.34 5.12
C ARG A 9 0.48 -15.49 5.38
N GLN A 10 1.59 -16.11 5.77
CA GLN A 10 2.86 -15.43 6.01
C GLN A 10 3.40 -14.78 4.73
N SER A 11 3.30 -15.46 3.58
CA SER A 11 3.72 -14.93 2.28
C SER A 11 2.87 -13.73 1.88
N LEU A 12 1.54 -13.78 2.06
CA LEU A 12 0.64 -12.66 1.77
C LEU A 12 0.90 -11.45 2.70
N MET A 13 1.18 -11.71 3.99
CA MET A 13 1.48 -10.65 4.95
C MET A 13 2.86 -10.01 4.71
N CYS A 14 3.86 -10.78 4.29
CA CYS A 14 5.17 -10.24 3.90
C CYS A 14 5.15 -9.60 2.51
N ALA A 15 4.30 -10.09 1.60
CA ALA A 15 4.11 -9.57 0.25
C ALA A 15 3.07 -8.45 0.18
N ALA A 16 2.57 -7.96 1.32
CA ALA A 16 1.85 -6.68 1.40
C ALA A 16 2.82 -5.52 1.16
N ASP A 17 3.60 -5.63 0.09
CA ASP A 17 4.62 -4.72 -0.34
C ASP A 17 3.94 -3.50 -0.95
N THR A 18 4.06 -2.39 -0.25
CA THR A 18 3.57 -1.09 -0.71
C THR A 18 4.67 -0.26 -1.36
N THR A 19 5.81 -0.86 -1.69
CA THR A 19 6.89 -0.15 -2.37
C THR A 19 6.43 0.18 -3.79
N LEU A 20 6.29 1.48 -4.07
CA LEU A 20 5.95 1.94 -5.41
C LEU A 20 7.14 1.71 -6.36
N GLU A 21 6.86 1.23 -7.56
CA GLU A 21 7.92 1.03 -8.55
C GLU A 21 8.39 2.38 -9.10
N PRO A 22 9.70 2.65 -9.10
CA PRO A 22 10.21 3.88 -9.67
C PRO A 22 10.06 3.84 -11.19
N VAL A 23 9.59 4.96 -11.74
CA VAL A 23 9.53 5.16 -13.19
C VAL A 23 10.91 5.55 -13.68
N ASP A 24 11.42 4.83 -14.66
CA ASP A 24 12.63 5.16 -15.40
C ASP A 24 12.23 5.74 -16.77
N ALA A 25 12.51 7.04 -16.94
CA ALA A 25 12.21 7.77 -18.15
C ALA A 25 12.98 7.27 -19.38
N ARG A 26 14.16 6.66 -19.21
CA ARG A 26 14.97 6.10 -20.31
C ARG A 26 14.36 4.79 -20.83
N LEU A 27 13.75 4.02 -19.95
CA LEU A 27 12.96 2.82 -20.30
C LEU A 27 11.56 3.18 -20.82
N GLY A 28 11.06 4.38 -20.52
CA GLY A 28 9.68 4.77 -20.80
C GLY A 28 8.67 4.02 -19.93
N GLY A 29 9.08 3.53 -18.76
CA GLY A 29 8.26 2.64 -17.92
C GLY A 29 8.86 2.40 -16.53
N VAL A 30 8.45 1.31 -15.88
CA VAL A 30 8.95 0.91 -14.55
C VAL A 30 10.10 -0.09 -14.67
N ILE A 31 10.97 -0.14 -13.66
CA ILE A 31 12.15 -1.03 -13.65
C ILE A 31 11.84 -2.48 -13.22
N GLY A 32 10.57 -2.81 -12.96
CA GLY A 32 10.13 -4.14 -12.53
C GLY A 32 10.80 -4.59 -11.23
N TRP A 33 11.41 -5.79 -11.25
CA TRP A 33 12.08 -6.42 -10.08
C TRP A 33 13.42 -5.78 -9.66
N GLY A 34 13.88 -4.74 -10.38
CA GLY A 34 15.14 -4.06 -10.10
C GLY A 34 15.12 -3.12 -8.89
N ASN A 35 13.97 -2.91 -8.24
CA ASN A 35 13.86 -2.08 -7.05
C ASN A 35 13.91 -2.89 -5.75
N LYS A 36 14.49 -2.30 -4.71
CA LYS A 36 14.50 -2.89 -3.37
C LYS A 36 13.07 -2.91 -2.82
N ARG A 37 12.53 -4.11 -2.61
CA ARG A 37 11.25 -4.31 -1.94
C ARG A 37 11.46 -4.42 -0.42
N ALA A 38 10.52 -3.90 0.35
CA ALA A 38 10.57 -3.94 1.81
C ALA A 38 9.31 -4.62 2.36
N CYS A 39 9.49 -5.66 3.18
CA CYS A 39 8.37 -6.20 3.94
C CYS A 39 7.99 -5.21 5.05
N CYS A 40 6.71 -4.87 5.13
CA CYS A 40 6.15 -4.04 6.18
C CYS A 40 5.17 -4.86 7.03
N GLY A 41 5.02 -4.49 8.30
CA GLY A 41 4.12 -5.18 9.21
C GLY A 41 2.66 -4.97 8.79
N TYR A 42 1.94 -6.04 8.48
CA TYR A 42 0.55 -5.99 8.01
C TYR A 42 -0.37 -5.10 8.87
N ALA A 43 -0.27 -5.18 10.20
CA ALA A 43 -1.09 -4.37 11.11
C ALA A 43 -0.79 -2.87 10.98
N ALA A 44 0.49 -2.50 10.81
CA ALA A 44 0.88 -1.12 10.61
C ALA A 44 0.40 -0.60 9.24
N LEU A 45 0.48 -1.45 8.21
CA LEU A 45 -0.02 -1.13 6.88
C LEU A 45 -1.55 -0.94 6.87
N LEU A 46 -2.29 -1.86 7.49
CA LEU A 46 -3.74 -1.76 7.61
C LEU A 46 -4.13 -0.45 8.30
N LYS A 47 -3.51 -0.14 9.44
CA LYS A 47 -3.75 1.12 10.15
C LYS A 47 -3.50 2.34 9.26
N TRP A 48 -2.36 2.38 8.56
CA TRP A 48 -2.01 3.47 7.64
C TRP A 48 -3.04 3.65 6.52
N ALA A 49 -3.54 2.54 5.97
CA ALA A 49 -4.53 2.54 4.90
C ALA A 49 -5.91 3.01 5.39
N GLU A 50 -6.33 2.59 6.58
CA GLU A 50 -7.57 3.06 7.21
C GLU A 50 -7.56 4.58 7.42
N GLU A 51 -6.47 5.13 7.93
CA GLU A 51 -6.30 6.58 8.14
C GLU A 51 -6.40 7.41 6.86
N ARG A 52 -6.19 6.80 5.68
CA ARG A 52 -6.12 7.47 4.37
C ARG A 52 -7.19 6.98 3.41
N ARG A 53 -8.20 6.28 3.92
CA ARG A 53 -9.27 5.69 3.12
C ARG A 53 -10.13 6.81 2.51
N GLY A 54 -9.96 7.06 1.22
CA GLY A 54 -10.62 8.16 0.48
C GLY A 54 -12.15 8.08 0.35
N HIS A 55 -12.81 7.05 0.88
CA HIS A 55 -14.28 6.95 0.93
C HIS A 55 -14.86 7.27 2.30
N ASP A 56 -14.03 7.69 3.26
CA ASP A 56 -14.54 8.20 4.52
C ASP A 56 -15.02 9.64 4.30
N LEU A 57 -16.32 9.79 4.02
CA LEU A 57 -16.99 11.07 3.76
C LEU A 57 -16.73 12.10 4.88
N LYS A 58 -16.35 11.63 6.08
CA LYS A 58 -15.97 12.45 7.21
C LYS A 58 -14.59 13.09 7.06
N ALA A 59 -13.61 12.39 6.48
CA ALA A 59 -12.24 12.89 6.28
C ALA A 59 -12.16 13.99 5.20
N PHE A 60 -13.02 13.93 4.18
CA PHE A 60 -13.16 15.01 3.20
C PHE A 60 -13.75 16.29 3.79
N SER A 61 -14.62 16.17 4.81
CA SER A 61 -15.25 17.33 5.46
C SER A 61 -14.29 18.04 6.43
N ASP A 62 -13.46 17.27 7.14
CA ASP A 62 -12.55 17.80 8.18
C ASP A 62 -11.31 18.52 7.60
N HIS A 63 -10.98 18.34 6.31
CA HIS A 63 -9.85 18.99 5.62
C HIS A 63 -10.20 20.21 4.74
N GLY A 64 -11.41 20.77 4.85
CA GLY A 64 -11.68 22.16 4.45
C GLY A 64 -11.42 22.53 2.98
N LEU A 65 -11.56 21.59 2.03
CA LEU A 65 -11.47 21.86 0.59
C LEU A 65 -12.84 21.68 -0.09
N GLY A 66 -13.86 22.34 0.45
CA GLY A 66 -15.23 22.26 -0.06
C GLY A 66 -15.99 23.60 -0.11
N SER A 67 -15.30 24.73 -0.06
CA SER A 67 -15.92 26.02 -0.37
C SER A 67 -15.00 26.85 -1.25
N GLN A 68 -15.14 26.70 -2.57
CA GLN A 68 -15.10 27.83 -3.51
C GLN A 68 -15.94 27.49 -4.76
N ARG A 69 -17.14 28.09 -4.78
CA ARG A 69 -18.07 28.36 -5.90
C ARG A 69 -18.83 27.19 -6.52
#